data_AF-A0A363N1M3-F1
#
_entry.id   AF-A0A363N1M3-F1
#
_cell.length_a   1.000
_cell.length_b   1.000
_cell.length_c   1.000
_cell.angle_alpha   90.00
_cell.angle_beta   90.00
_cell.angle_gamma   90.00
#
_symmetry.space_group_name_H-M   'P 1'
#
loop_
_entity.id
_entity.type
_entity.pdbx_description
1 polymer ?
#
loop_
_entity_poly.entity_id
_entity_poly.type
_entity_poly.pdbx_seq_one_letter_code
_entity_poly.pdbx_strand_id
1 'polypeptide(L)'
;MKYSIAFLIFLAVFTSCESHKSKKEIATPKETVTAYLAATNHFDFKAAKEFVILNKENLMNLETLKKMEKSIPDDQKARFLDKEKDAQYFEKEITDSTAQIVVSPNQDIAMPIEFNLKKVDKKWLIESVILH
;
A
#
# COMPACT_ATOMS: atom_id res chain seq x y z
N MET A 1 54.87 -20.95 19.79
CA MET A 1 54.14 -20.07 18.85
C MET A 1 53.36 -20.91 17.85
N LYS A 2 52.16 -21.40 18.19
CA LYS A 2 51.32 -22.21 17.28
C LYS A 2 49.83 -22.15 17.63
N TYR A 3 49.25 -21.00 17.99
CA TYR A 3 47.78 -20.87 18.08
C TYR A 3 47.36 -19.42 17.82
N SER A 4 47.45 -18.96 16.57
CA SER A 4 47.03 -17.59 16.21
C SER A 4 46.18 -17.51 14.94
N ILE A 5 45.55 -18.62 14.53
CA ILE A 5 44.72 -18.65 13.32
C ILE A 5 43.27 -19.09 13.59
N ALA A 6 43.00 -19.77 14.70
CA ALA A 6 41.66 -20.29 14.99
C ALA A 6 40.66 -19.23 15.52
N PHE A 7 41.11 -18.06 15.96
CA PHE A 7 40.23 -17.06 16.58
C PHE A 7 39.53 -16.12 15.58
N LEU A 8 40.01 -16.03 14.34
CA LEU A 8 39.47 -15.10 13.34
C LEU A 8 38.26 -15.66 12.57
N ILE A 9 38.02 -16.97 12.60
CA ILE A 9 36.90 -17.59 11.85
C ILE A 9 35.59 -17.53 12.65
N PHE A 10 35.64 -17.44 13.99
CA PHE A 10 34.43 -17.39 14.82
C PHE A 10 33.75 -16.00 14.85
N LEU A 11 34.43 -14.93 14.41
CA LEU A 11 33.83 -13.60 14.30
C LEU A 11 33.07 -13.35 13.00
N ALA A 12 33.24 -14.20 11.99
CA ALA A 12 32.60 -14.01 10.68
C ALA A 12 31.16 -14.55 10.61
N VAL A 13 30.68 -15.27 11.64
CA VAL A 13 29.34 -15.90 11.64
C VAL A 13 28.28 -15.03 12.35
N PHE A 14 28.68 -13.92 12.99
CA PHE A 14 27.74 -13.01 13.66
C PHE A 14 27.40 -11.74 12.86
N THR A 15 27.97 -11.53 11.68
CA THR A 15 27.68 -10.36 10.83
C THR A 15 26.61 -10.62 9.75
N SER A 16 26.10 -11.84 9.61
CA SER A 16 24.90 -12.11 8.79
C SER A 16 23.63 -12.03 9.62
N CYS A 17 23.56 -11.06 10.54
CA CYS A 17 22.28 -10.48 10.88
C CYS A 17 22.09 -9.32 9.90
N GLU A 18 21.69 -9.66 8.67
CA GLU A 18 21.08 -8.68 7.76
C GLU A 18 19.78 -8.23 8.43
N SER A 19 19.93 -7.32 9.39
CA SER A 19 18.85 -6.44 9.77
C SER A 19 18.73 -5.45 8.62
N HIS A 20 18.17 -5.90 7.50
CA HIS A 20 17.25 -5.09 6.72
C HIS A 20 15.99 -4.85 7.57
N LYS A 21 16.19 -4.25 8.75
CA LYS A 21 15.22 -3.29 9.27
C LYS A 21 15.33 -2.11 8.33
N SER A 22 14.66 -2.24 7.19
CA SER A 22 14.04 -1.07 6.60
C SER A 22 13.33 -0.42 7.79
N LYS A 23 13.78 0.77 8.17
CA LYS A 23 12.89 1.69 8.87
C LYS A 23 11.71 1.85 7.90
N LYS A 24 10.73 0.95 7.98
CA LYS A 24 9.41 1.18 7.41
C LYS A 24 8.92 2.37 8.19
N GLU A 25 9.19 3.55 7.64
CA GLU A 25 8.56 4.79 8.04
C GLU A 25 7.07 4.48 8.24
N ILE A 26 6.52 4.90 9.36
CA ILE A 26 5.11 4.63 9.67
C ILE A 26 4.32 5.43 8.63
N ALA A 27 3.89 4.75 7.56
CA ALA A 27 3.14 5.37 6.48
C ALA A 27 1.92 6.08 7.06
N THR A 28 1.74 7.36 6.73
CA THR A 28 0.56 8.15 7.10
C THR A 28 -0.70 7.59 6.42
N PRO A 29 -1.91 7.95 6.88
CA PRO A 29 -3.14 7.52 6.22
C PRO A 29 -3.16 7.85 4.72
N LYS A 30 -2.74 9.06 4.34
CA LYS A 30 -2.63 9.48 2.95
C LYS A 30 -1.65 8.62 2.16
N GLU A 31 -0.45 8.39 2.68
CA GLU A 31 0.55 7.53 2.02
C GLU A 31 0.04 6.10 1.83
N THR A 32 -0.69 5.54 2.80
CA THR A 32 -1.34 4.23 2.66
C THR A 32 -2.35 4.23 1.50
N VAL A 33 -3.19 5.26 1.38
CA VAL A 33 -4.16 5.38 0.28
C VAL A 33 -3.47 5.57 -1.07
N THR A 34 -2.45 6.43 -1.14
CA THR A 34 -1.65 6.64 -2.36
C THR A 34 -0.97 5.35 -2.80
N ALA A 35 -0.35 4.60 -1.88
CA ALA A 35 0.31 3.34 -2.19
C ALA A 35 -0.69 2.25 -2.63
N TYR A 36 -1.87 2.19 -2.01
CA TYR A 36 -2.95 1.30 -2.43
C TYR A 36 -3.40 1.63 -3.87
N LEU A 37 -3.67 2.90 -4.17
CA LEU A 37 -4.09 3.35 -5.49
C LEU A 37 -3.00 3.12 -6.54
N ALA A 38 -1.74 3.39 -6.23
CA ALA A 38 -0.63 3.09 -7.11
C ALA A 38 -0.58 1.59 -7.44
N ALA A 39 -0.71 0.71 -6.44
CA ALA A 39 -0.71 -0.73 -6.64
C ALA A 39 -1.90 -1.20 -7.50
N THR A 40 -3.11 -0.67 -7.28
CA THR A 40 -4.29 -1.04 -8.09
C THR A 40 -4.21 -0.51 -9.52
N ASN A 41 -3.70 0.71 -9.72
CA ASN A 41 -3.46 1.31 -11.04
C ASN A 41 -2.41 0.55 -11.85
N HIS A 42 -1.42 -0.04 -11.18
CA HIS A 42 -0.41 -0.91 -11.78
C HIS A 42 -0.83 -2.39 -11.85
N PHE A 43 -2.07 -2.72 -11.45
CA PHE A 43 -2.61 -4.08 -11.40
C PHE A 43 -1.80 -5.05 -10.50
N ASP A 44 -1.01 -4.52 -9.55
CA ASP A 44 -0.32 -5.32 -8.53
C ASP A 44 -1.26 -5.57 -7.34
N PHE A 45 -2.22 -6.48 -7.55
CA PHE A 45 -3.20 -6.83 -6.51
C PHE A 45 -2.58 -7.54 -5.30
N LYS A 46 -1.37 -8.09 -5.44
CA LYS A 46 -0.64 -8.67 -4.32
C LYS A 46 -0.14 -7.57 -3.39
N ALA A 47 0.46 -6.51 -3.94
CA ALA A 47 0.85 -5.33 -3.17
C ALA A 47 -0.37 -4.58 -2.62
N ALA A 48 -1.42 -4.39 -3.44
CA ALA A 48 -2.65 -3.71 -3.00
C ALA A 48 -3.27 -4.36 -1.75
N LYS A 49 -3.23 -5.70 -1.68
CA LYS A 49 -3.72 -6.47 -0.53
C LYS A 49 -2.98 -6.16 0.77
N GLU A 50 -1.74 -5.68 0.73
CA GLU A 50 -0.98 -5.32 1.93
C GLU A 50 -1.47 -4.03 2.60
N PHE A 51 -2.27 -3.22 1.92
CA PHE A 51 -2.74 -1.92 2.41
C PHE A 51 -4.18 -1.95 2.94
N VAL A 52 -4.86 -3.10 2.87
CA VAL A 52 -6.24 -3.26 3.32
C VAL A 52 -6.34 -4.18 4.53
N ILE A 53 -7.36 -3.98 5.35
CA ILE A 53 -7.78 -4.99 6.33
C ILE A 53 -8.39 -6.15 5.56
N LEU A 54 -7.97 -7.38 5.88
CA LEU A 54 -8.45 -8.61 5.23
C LEU A 54 -9.86 -8.98 5.70
N ASN A 55 -10.85 -8.20 5.29
CA ASN A 55 -12.26 -8.47 5.47
C ASN A 55 -12.92 -8.89 4.14
N LYS A 56 -14.16 -9.38 4.20
CA LYS A 56 -14.90 -9.89 3.04
C LYS A 56 -15.05 -8.84 1.93
N GLU A 57 -15.33 -7.59 2.32
CA GLU A 57 -15.59 -6.48 1.40
C GLU A 57 -14.33 -6.09 0.61
N ASN A 58 -13.21 -5.87 1.29
CA ASN A 58 -11.94 -5.55 0.64
C ASN A 58 -11.44 -6.67 -0.27
N LEU A 59 -11.61 -7.94 0.14
CA LEU A 59 -11.28 -9.08 -0.73
C LEU A 59 -12.16 -9.10 -1.99
N MET A 60 -13.45 -8.81 -1.85
CA MET A 60 -14.38 -8.73 -2.99
C MET A 60 -14.04 -7.57 -3.92
N ASN A 61 -13.64 -6.40 -3.38
CA ASN A 61 -13.20 -5.25 -4.16
C ASN A 61 -11.93 -5.58 -4.97
N LEU A 62 -10.92 -6.21 -4.35
CA LEU A 62 -9.70 -6.64 -5.04
C LEU A 62 -9.99 -7.67 -6.15
N GLU A 63 -10.85 -8.65 -5.90
CA GLU A 63 -11.24 -9.62 -6.93
C GLU A 63 -12.03 -8.96 -8.07
N THR A 64 -12.84 -7.95 -7.77
CA THR A 64 -13.56 -7.16 -8.77
C THR A 64 -12.58 -6.39 -9.66
N LEU A 65 -11.61 -5.69 -9.07
CA LEU A 65 -10.57 -4.99 -9.82
C LEU A 65 -9.73 -5.95 -10.69
N LYS A 66 -9.42 -7.14 -10.19
CA LYS A 66 -8.73 -8.19 -10.95
C LYS A 66 -9.56 -8.73 -12.12
N LYS A 67 -10.88 -8.83 -11.97
CA LYS A 67 -11.77 -9.16 -13.09
C LYS A 67 -11.83 -8.03 -14.10
N MET A 68 -11.88 -6.77 -13.64
CA MET A 68 -11.86 -5.59 -14.49
C MET A 68 -10.58 -5.53 -15.32
N GLU A 69 -9.40 -5.73 -14.72
CA GLU A 69 -8.11 -5.81 -15.42
C GLU A 69 -8.17 -6.76 -16.61
N LYS A 70 -8.71 -7.97 -16.42
CA LYS A 70 -8.82 -8.99 -17.49
C LYS A 70 -9.70 -8.57 -18.65
N SER A 71 -10.62 -7.62 -18.42
CA SER A 71 -11.51 -7.08 -19.46
C SER A 71 -10.94 -5.86 -20.18
N ILE A 72 -9.85 -5.28 -19.67
CA ILE A 72 -9.19 -4.10 -20.25
C ILE A 72 -8.17 -4.56 -21.31
N PRO A 73 -8.29 -4.10 -22.57
CA PRO A 73 -7.27 -4.33 -23.58
C PRO A 73 -5.89 -3.80 -23.16
N ASP A 74 -4.82 -4.51 -23.53
CA ASP A 74 -3.45 -4.16 -23.08
C ASP A 74 -3.02 -2.75 -23.49
N ASP A 75 -3.44 -2.28 -24.66
CA ASP A 75 -3.19 -0.91 -25.15
C ASP A 75 -3.92 0.17 -24.35
N GLN A 76 -4.96 -0.20 -23.59
CA GLN A 76 -5.69 0.70 -22.72
C GLN A 76 -5.20 0.69 -21.27
N LYS A 77 -4.47 -0.35 -20.85
CA LYS A 77 -3.94 -0.46 -19.48
C LYS A 77 -2.99 0.69 -19.11
N ALA A 78 -2.22 1.17 -20.07
CA ALA A 78 -1.32 2.32 -19.88
C ALA A 78 -2.05 3.58 -19.40
N ARG A 79 -3.36 3.72 -19.68
CA ARG A 79 -4.16 4.86 -19.23
C ARG A 79 -4.37 4.90 -17.72
N PHE A 80 -4.22 3.76 -17.03
CA PHE A 80 -4.44 3.66 -15.58
C PHE A 80 -3.18 3.97 -14.78
N LEU A 81 -1.99 3.75 -15.38
CA LEU A 81 -0.71 3.93 -14.71
C LEU A 81 -0.58 5.36 -14.18
N ASP A 82 -0.07 5.47 -12.96
CA ASP A 82 0.25 6.73 -12.28
C ASP A 82 -0.92 7.72 -12.10
N LYS A 83 -2.18 7.33 -12.38
CA LYS A 83 -3.35 8.22 -12.24
C LYS A 83 -3.53 8.78 -10.83
N GLU A 84 -2.99 8.11 -9.82
CA GLU A 84 -3.03 8.58 -8.45
C GLU A 84 -2.20 9.87 -8.24
N LYS A 85 -1.19 10.14 -9.08
CA LYS A 85 -0.34 11.33 -8.97
C LYS A 85 -1.07 12.62 -9.30
N ASP A 86 -2.07 12.54 -10.18
CA ASP A 86 -2.88 13.69 -10.57
C ASP A 86 -4.05 13.92 -9.60
N ALA A 87 -4.36 12.95 -8.73
CA ALA A 87 -5.51 13.03 -7.84
C ALA A 87 -5.31 14.04 -6.70
N GLN A 88 -6.42 14.65 -6.28
CA GLN A 88 -6.46 15.49 -5.10
C GLN A 88 -6.86 14.65 -3.88
N TYR A 89 -6.14 14.84 -2.78
CA TYR A 89 -6.33 14.12 -1.53
C TYR A 89 -6.78 15.08 -0.44
N PHE A 90 -7.94 14.80 0.16
CA PHE A 90 -8.49 15.58 1.26
C PHE A 90 -8.56 14.72 2.51
N GLU A 91 -7.92 15.20 3.57
CA GLU A 91 -7.98 14.59 4.90
C GLU A 91 -9.19 15.18 5.64
N LYS A 92 -10.24 14.39 5.85
CA LYS A 92 -11.47 14.87 6.51
C LYS A 92 -11.40 14.74 8.02
N GLU A 93 -11.06 13.54 8.50
CA GLU A 93 -10.98 13.21 9.92
C GLU A 93 -9.72 12.38 10.15
N ILE A 94 -8.87 12.79 11.08
CA ILE A 94 -7.67 12.02 11.48
C ILE A 94 -7.61 12.00 13.01
N THR A 95 -7.58 10.79 13.56
CA THR A 95 -7.32 10.52 14.97
C THR A 95 -6.04 9.67 15.12
N ASP A 96 -5.70 9.30 16.34
CA ASP A 96 -4.56 8.42 16.60
C ASP A 96 -4.71 7.02 15.98
N SER A 97 -5.95 6.58 15.72
CA SER A 97 -6.27 5.19 15.33
C SER A 97 -7.24 5.05 14.17
N THR A 98 -7.92 6.12 13.73
CA THR A 98 -8.81 6.15 12.58
C THR A 98 -8.50 7.34 11.68
N ALA A 99 -8.76 7.21 10.38
CA ALA A 99 -8.65 8.33 9.44
C ALA A 99 -9.63 8.18 8.29
N GLN A 100 -10.04 9.30 7.70
CA GLN A 100 -10.81 9.34 6.47
C GLN A 100 -10.07 10.20 5.43
N ILE A 101 -9.78 9.59 4.28
CA ILE A 101 -9.17 10.25 3.13
C ILE A 101 -10.17 10.22 1.97
N VAL A 102 -10.48 11.39 1.43
CA VAL A 102 -11.30 11.54 0.22
C VAL A 102 -10.37 11.82 -0.95
N VAL A 103 -10.46 11.00 -1.99
CA VAL A 103 -9.68 11.14 -3.21
C VAL A 103 -10.59 11.60 -4.32
N SER A 104 -10.31 12.78 -4.88
CA SER A 104 -11.01 13.31 -6.04
C SER A 104 -10.07 13.23 -7.25
N PRO A 105 -10.44 12.50 -8.32
CA PRO A 105 -9.64 12.51 -9.55
C PRO A 105 -9.65 13.93 -10.16
N ASN A 106 -8.56 14.32 -10.84
CA ASN A 106 -8.38 15.65 -11.44
C ASN A 106 -9.35 16.01 -12.59
N GLN A 107 -10.46 15.27 -12.75
CA GLN A 107 -11.42 15.44 -13.82
C GLN A 107 -12.78 15.77 -13.22
N ASP A 108 -13.37 16.87 -13.68
CA ASP A 108 -14.62 17.49 -13.18
C ASP A 108 -15.86 16.57 -13.10
N ILE A 109 -15.79 15.34 -13.62
CA ILE A 109 -16.91 14.38 -13.71
C ILE A 109 -16.63 13.08 -12.92
N ALA A 110 -15.47 12.94 -12.28
CA ALA A 110 -15.14 11.72 -11.56
C ALA A 110 -15.66 11.79 -10.11
N MET A 111 -16.48 10.80 -9.73
CA MET A 111 -17.03 10.70 -8.38
C MET A 111 -15.88 10.47 -7.38
N PRO A 112 -15.86 11.21 -6.25
CA PRO A 112 -14.82 11.05 -5.25
C PRO A 112 -14.90 9.67 -4.60
N ILE A 113 -13.73 9.14 -4.25
CA ILE A 113 -13.59 7.86 -3.56
C ILE A 113 -13.25 8.15 -2.10
N GLU A 114 -14.02 7.63 -1.17
CA GLU A 114 -13.72 7.76 0.25
C GLU A 114 -13.04 6.50 0.77
N PHE A 115 -11.96 6.69 1.51
CA PHE A 115 -11.21 5.64 2.18
C PHE A 115 -11.31 5.84 3.68
N ASN A 116 -11.89 4.86 4.38
CA ASN A 116 -11.82 4.81 5.84
C ASN A 116 -10.65 3.91 6.22
N LEU A 117 -9.80 4.40 7.11
CA LEU A 117 -8.60 3.72 7.57
C LEU A 117 -8.63 3.51 9.07
N LYS A 118 -7.95 2.44 9.48
CA LYS A 118 -7.75 2.09 10.88
C LYS A 118 -6.31 1.68 11.11
N LYS A 119 -5.75 2.09 12.23
CA LYS A 119 -4.42 1.68 12.67
C LYS A 119 -4.52 0.31 13.36
N VAL A 120 -3.93 -0.71 12.74
CA VAL A 120 -3.84 -2.09 13.24
C VAL A 120 -2.36 -2.43 13.40
N ASP A 121 -1.93 -2.86 14.59
CA ASP A 121 -0.53 -3.19 14.89
C ASP A 121 0.46 -2.09 14.46
N LYS A 122 0.10 -0.83 14.75
CA LYS A 122 0.86 0.39 14.39
C LYS A 122 0.95 0.69 12.89
N LYS A 123 0.25 -0.05 12.04
CA LYS A 123 0.16 0.18 10.59
C LYS A 123 -1.22 0.71 10.23
N TRP A 124 -1.27 1.77 9.42
CA TRP A 124 -2.52 2.22 8.83
C TRP A 124 -2.94 1.26 7.70
N LEU A 125 -4.18 0.79 7.77
CA LEU A 125 -4.80 -0.08 6.77
C LEU A 125 -6.17 0.47 6.39
N ILE A 126 -6.56 0.28 5.14
CA ILE A 126 -7.88 0.63 4.62
C ILE A 126 -8.89 -0.38 5.17
N GLU A 127 -9.84 0.12 5.96
CA GLU A 127 -10.96 -0.65 6.51
C GLU A 127 -12.06 -0.83 5.47
N SER A 128 -12.42 0.26 4.77
CA SER A 128 -13.44 0.26 3.71
C SER A 128 -13.17 1.32 2.64
N VAL A 129 -13.75 1.08 1.45
CA VAL A 129 -13.69 1.97 0.28
C VAL A 129 -15.13 2.25 -0.15
N ILE A 130 -15.51 3.52 -0.21
CA ILE A 130 -16.85 3.97 -0.60
C ILE A 130 -16.74 4.71 -1.92
N LEU A 131 -17.48 4.23 -2.92
CA LEU A 131 -17.66 4.86 -4.21
C LEU A 131 -19.03 5.56 -4.19
N HIS A 132 -19.05 6.87 -4.43
CA HIS A 132 -20.28 7.62 -4.64
C HIS A 132 -20.75 7.51 -6.08
#